data_AF-A0A813DDF7-F1
#
_entry.id   AF-A0A813DDF7-F1
#
_cell.length_a   1.000
_cell.length_b   1.000
_cell.length_c   1.000
_cell.angle_alpha   90.00
_cell.angle_beta   90.00
_cell.angle_gamma   90.00
#
_symmetry.space_group_name_H-M   'P 1'
#
loop_
_entity.id
_entity.type
_entity.pdbx_description
1 polymer ?
#
loop_
_entity_poly.entity_id
_entity_poly.type
_entity_poly.pdbx_seq_one_letter_code
_entity_poly.pdbx_strand_id
1 'polypeptide(L)'
;GAAMTCVRRCDLTWVLLLHGSSGLTWTSWRWAAKIAELGMGVLAPDSFAHAPGLGLRHRDGLERLEGDDPENTYWAEETLYTSRCSWEGSGGRYPFCYSTEVENVLRNAEGWKEYYERVFLLRRRELDFLVSQRLPEFLGATAKKLFMWCP
;
A
#
# COMPACT_ATOMS: atom_id res chain seq x y z
N GLY A 1 -5.75 18.92 34.98
CA GLY A 1 -4.82 18.57 33.90
C GLY A 1 -5.61 18.37 32.63
N ALA A 2 -5.55 19.32 31.71
CA ALA A 2 -6.45 19.44 30.56
C ALA A 2 -5.72 19.04 29.26
N ALA A 3 -5.53 17.74 29.04
CA ALA A 3 -4.84 17.21 27.85
C ALA A 3 -5.63 16.13 27.11
N MET A 4 -6.97 16.10 27.21
CA MET A 4 -7.82 15.08 26.56
C MET A 4 -9.09 15.62 25.88
N THR A 5 -9.20 16.93 25.64
CA THR A 5 -10.47 17.53 25.16
C THR A 5 -10.45 18.12 23.74
N CYS A 6 -9.35 18.03 22.97
CA CYS A 6 -9.26 18.66 21.65
C CYS A 6 -9.55 17.73 20.45
N VAL A 7 -10.16 16.55 20.64
CA VAL A 7 -10.59 15.70 19.51
C VAL A 7 -12.06 15.34 19.65
N ARG A 8 -12.93 16.35 19.79
CA ARG A 8 -14.38 16.12 19.92
C ARG A 8 -15.26 16.68 18.82
N ARG A 9 -14.70 17.22 17.72
CA ARG A 9 -15.47 17.55 16.49
C ARG A 9 -14.58 18.01 15.33
N CYS A 10 -13.56 17.22 14.99
CA CYS A 10 -12.81 17.43 13.75
C CYS A 10 -13.42 16.53 12.67
N ASP A 11 -14.12 17.11 11.70
CA ASP A 11 -14.49 16.42 10.46
C ASP A 11 -13.18 16.14 9.70
N LEU A 12 -12.54 15.00 9.96
CA LEU A 12 -11.28 14.63 9.32
C LEU A 12 -11.57 14.11 7.91
N THR A 13 -10.93 14.71 6.91
CA THR A 13 -10.93 14.16 5.55
C THR A 13 -9.97 12.99 5.51
N TRP A 14 -10.39 11.87 4.90
CA TRP A 14 -9.57 10.67 4.81
C TRP A 14 -9.08 10.44 3.38
N VAL A 15 -7.82 10.05 3.26
CA VAL A 15 -7.19 9.67 2.00
C VAL A 15 -6.79 8.20 2.07
N LEU A 16 -7.25 7.41 1.10
CA LEU A 16 -6.74 6.09 0.81
C LEU A 16 -5.56 6.22 -0.15
N LEU A 17 -4.37 5.94 0.35
CA LEU A 17 -3.15 5.87 -0.45
C LEU A 17 -2.95 4.44 -0.94
N LEU A 18 -3.10 4.23 -2.24
CA LEU A 18 -2.92 2.92 -2.85
C LEU A 18 -1.53 2.82 -3.46
N HIS A 19 -0.86 1.71 -3.22
CA HIS A 19 0.47 1.47 -3.74
C HIS A 19 0.46 0.98 -5.20
N GLY A 20 1.57 1.21 -5.91
CA GLY A 20 1.77 0.73 -7.27
C GLY A 20 2.11 -0.76 -7.35
N SER A 21 2.57 -1.18 -8.54
CA SER A 21 2.95 -2.56 -8.84
C SER A 21 4.08 -3.11 -7.99
N SER A 22 4.98 -2.23 -7.56
CA SER A 22 6.11 -2.54 -6.70
C SER A 22 5.76 -2.53 -5.21
N GLY A 23 4.49 -2.39 -4.83
CA GLY A 23 4.11 -2.29 -3.42
C GLY A 23 4.36 -0.89 -2.84
N LEU A 24 4.23 -0.75 -1.53
CA LEU A 24 4.55 0.49 -0.84
C LEU A 24 6.07 0.71 -0.81
N THR A 25 6.46 1.94 -1.09
CA THR A 25 7.85 2.41 -1.06
C THR A 25 8.01 3.49 0.00
N TRP A 26 9.25 3.92 0.24
CA TRP A 26 9.48 5.09 1.09
C TRP A 26 8.79 6.36 0.57
N THR A 27 8.69 6.52 -0.74
CA THR A 27 7.92 7.62 -1.35
C THR A 27 6.44 7.58 -0.97
N SER A 28 5.84 6.39 -0.84
CA SER A 28 4.46 6.25 -0.35
C SER A 28 4.31 6.80 1.08
N TRP A 29 5.23 6.48 2.00
CA TRP A 29 5.18 7.03 3.36
C TRP A 29 5.37 8.54 3.41
N ARG A 30 6.25 9.09 2.56
CA ARG A 30 6.47 10.54 2.48
C ARG A 30 5.20 11.26 1.99
N TRP A 31 4.50 10.70 0.99
CA TRP A 31 3.19 11.21 0.59
C TRP A 31 2.17 11.12 1.72
N ALA A 32 2.12 10.00 2.44
CA ALA A 32 1.24 9.86 3.60
C ALA A 32 1.52 10.92 4.67
N ALA A 33 2.80 11.18 4.97
CA ALA A 33 3.20 12.23 5.91
C ALA A 33 2.80 13.63 5.42
N LYS A 34 3.01 13.94 4.14
CA LYS A 34 2.58 15.23 3.54
C LYS A 34 1.07 15.42 3.56
N ILE A 35 0.30 14.38 3.27
CA ILE A 35 -1.16 14.44 3.34
C ILE A 35 -1.62 14.62 4.80
N ALA A 36 -0.95 13.97 5.75
CA ALA A 36 -1.22 14.16 7.17
C ALA A 36 -0.89 15.58 7.66
N GLU A 37 0.21 16.18 7.20
CA GLU A 37 0.55 17.60 7.47
C GLU A 37 -0.55 18.57 7.00
N LEU A 38 -1.30 18.21 5.95
CA LEU A 38 -2.45 18.99 5.47
C LEU A 38 -3.72 18.83 6.34
N GLY A 39 -3.63 18.12 7.47
CA GLY A 39 -4.75 17.91 8.39
C GLY A 39 -5.72 16.82 7.94
N MET A 40 -5.28 15.89 7.08
CA MET A 40 -6.08 14.74 6.64
C MET A 40 -5.63 13.45 7.34
N GLY A 41 -6.53 12.49 7.50
CA GLY A 41 -6.18 11.12 7.88
C GLY A 41 -5.73 10.33 6.67
N VAL A 42 -4.70 9.49 6.80
CA VAL A 42 -4.22 8.63 5.71
C VAL A 42 -4.35 7.17 6.09
N LEU A 43 -4.95 6.40 5.20
CA LEU A 43 -4.98 4.95 5.23
C LEU A 43 -4.20 4.42 4.03
N ALA A 44 -3.16 3.64 4.26
CA ALA A 44 -2.35 3.02 3.21
C ALA A 44 -2.41 1.49 3.34
N PRO A 45 -3.44 0.83 2.79
CA PRO A 45 -3.54 -0.63 2.84
C PRO A 45 -2.35 -1.28 2.14
N ASP A 46 -1.62 -2.13 2.87
CA ASP A 46 -0.51 -2.90 2.31
C ASP A 46 -0.94 -4.32 2.00
N SER A 47 -1.28 -4.56 0.75
CA SER A 47 -1.68 -5.89 0.30
C SER A 47 -0.51 -6.85 0.06
N PHE A 48 0.73 -6.35 0.07
CA PHE A 48 1.94 -7.15 -0.12
C PHE A 48 2.64 -7.44 1.20
N ALA A 49 2.11 -6.99 2.34
CA ALA A 49 2.59 -7.37 3.67
C ALA A 49 1.96 -8.70 4.10
N HIS A 50 2.31 -9.80 3.44
CA HIS A 50 1.83 -11.12 3.83
C HIS A 50 2.59 -11.66 5.06
N ALA A 51 2.10 -12.76 5.64
CA ALA A 51 2.83 -13.49 6.66
C ALA A 51 4.07 -14.18 6.05
N PRO A 52 5.19 -14.28 6.79
CA PRO A 52 6.37 -15.02 6.36
C PRO A 52 6.04 -16.49 6.01
N GLY A 53 6.83 -17.08 5.11
CA GLY A 53 6.70 -18.51 4.74
C GLY A 53 5.69 -18.82 3.63
N LEU A 54 4.95 -17.82 3.14
CA LEU A 54 4.03 -17.98 2.01
C LEU A 54 4.70 -17.83 0.64
N GLY A 55 6.00 -17.50 0.61
CA GLY A 55 6.72 -17.21 -0.64
C GLY A 55 6.26 -15.93 -1.34
N LEU A 56 5.53 -15.08 -0.61
CA LEU A 56 5.08 -13.76 -1.03
C LEU A 56 5.87 -12.69 -0.27
N ARG A 57 5.74 -11.44 -0.69
CA ARG A 57 6.33 -10.32 0.06
C ARG A 57 5.80 -10.28 1.48
N HIS A 58 6.65 -9.86 2.40
CA HIS A 58 6.32 -9.68 3.80
C HIS A 58 7.19 -8.57 4.39
N ARG A 59 6.83 -8.13 5.59
CA ARG A 59 7.64 -7.21 6.40
C ARG A 59 7.95 -7.91 7.72
N ASP A 60 9.22 -8.01 8.08
CA ASP A 60 9.65 -8.61 9.35
C ASP A 60 9.58 -7.63 10.54
N GLY A 61 8.94 -6.48 10.36
CA GLY A 61 8.74 -5.46 11.39
C GLY A 61 8.50 -4.08 10.79
N LEU A 62 8.23 -3.09 11.64
CA LEU A 62 8.37 -1.68 11.27
C LEU A 62 9.83 -1.32 11.47
N GLU A 63 10.65 -1.43 10.42
CA GLU A 63 11.98 -0.83 10.46
C GLU A 63 11.82 0.68 10.67
N ARG A 64 12.58 1.23 11.62
CA ARG A 64 12.56 2.66 11.91
C ARG A 64 12.98 3.43 10.66
N LEU A 65 12.38 4.61 10.47
CA LEU A 65 12.75 5.63 9.48
C LEU A 65 14.17 6.23 9.69
N GLU A 66 15.05 5.53 10.40
CA GLU A 66 16.40 5.98 10.71
C GLU A 66 17.38 5.11 9.93
N GLY A 67 17.82 5.63 8.78
CA GLY A 67 18.96 5.10 8.06
C GLY A 67 19.72 6.26 7.45
N ASP A 68 20.87 6.59 8.04
CA ASP A 68 21.94 7.37 7.39
C ASP A 68 22.56 6.53 6.26
N ASP A 69 21.76 6.13 5.29
CA ASP A 69 22.24 5.50 4.07
C ASP A 69 22.54 6.62 3.06
N PRO A 70 23.83 6.90 2.78
CA PRO A 70 24.24 8.00 1.93
C PRO A 70 23.82 7.83 0.46
N GLU A 71 23.39 6.64 0.03
CA GLU A 71 22.79 6.41 -1.29
C GLU A 71 21.27 6.61 -1.31
N ASN A 72 20.63 6.64 -0.13
CA ASN A 72 19.20 6.83 0.04
C ASN A 72 18.85 8.30 -0.11
N THR A 73 18.67 8.74 -1.36
CA THR A 73 18.13 10.08 -1.61
C THR A 73 16.73 10.19 -1.01
N TYR A 74 16.34 11.38 -0.54
CA TYR A 74 15.04 11.60 0.10
C TYR A 74 13.82 11.20 -0.76
N TRP A 75 13.99 10.98 -2.07
CA TRP A 75 12.92 10.52 -2.97
C TRP A 75 13.11 9.10 -3.51
N ALA A 76 13.99 8.33 -2.89
CA ALA A 76 14.29 7.00 -3.36
C ALA A 76 13.08 6.05 -3.20
N GLU A 77 12.95 5.14 -4.17
CA GLU A 77 11.78 4.28 -4.39
C GLU A 77 11.95 2.87 -3.80
N GLU A 78 12.83 2.72 -2.80
CA GLU A 78 13.04 1.43 -2.17
C GLU A 78 11.75 0.93 -1.55
N THR A 79 11.54 -0.37 -1.74
CA THR A 79 10.36 -1.05 -1.23
C THR A 79 10.52 -1.30 0.27
N LEU A 80 9.42 -1.25 1.00
CA LEU A 80 9.40 -1.41 2.47
C LEU A 80 9.40 -2.88 2.92
N TYR A 81 9.66 -3.82 2.02
CA TYR A 81 9.56 -5.26 2.26
C TYR A 81 10.93 -5.85 2.50
N THR A 82 11.03 -6.73 3.49
CA THR A 82 12.25 -7.48 3.80
C THR A 82 12.47 -8.65 2.83
N SER A 83 11.43 -9.05 2.10
CA SER A 83 11.49 -10.11 1.10
C SER A 83 11.17 -9.63 -0.31
N ARG A 84 11.62 -10.43 -1.28
CA ARG A 84 11.26 -10.27 -2.69
C ARG A 84 10.14 -11.22 -3.05
N CYS A 85 9.27 -10.75 -3.95
CA CYS A 85 8.31 -11.62 -4.60
C CYS A 85 9.05 -12.37 -5.72
N SER A 86 9.01 -13.69 -5.71
CA SER A 86 9.55 -14.49 -6.81
C SER A 86 8.52 -15.50 -7.29
N TRP A 87 8.52 -15.75 -8.58
CA TRP A 87 7.69 -16.79 -9.20
C TRP A 87 7.99 -18.19 -8.63
N GLU A 88 9.28 -18.46 -8.39
CA GLU A 88 9.73 -19.71 -7.79
C GLU A 88 9.30 -19.79 -6.31
N GLY A 89 9.43 -18.69 -5.56
CA GLY A 89 8.99 -18.58 -4.18
C GLY A 89 7.49 -18.78 -4.02
N SER A 90 6.66 -18.32 -4.97
CA SER A 90 5.22 -18.58 -4.98
C SER A 90 4.83 -19.99 -5.45
N GLY A 91 5.82 -20.88 -5.66
CA GLY A 91 5.61 -22.25 -6.11
C GLY A 91 5.10 -22.33 -7.55
N GLY A 92 5.52 -21.41 -8.40
CA GLY A 92 5.08 -21.31 -9.79
C GLY A 92 3.64 -20.84 -9.97
N ARG A 93 3.01 -20.31 -8.91
CA ARG A 93 1.69 -19.67 -8.97
C ARG A 93 1.88 -18.18 -9.16
N TYR A 94 0.96 -17.54 -9.89
CA TYR A 94 0.97 -16.08 -10.10
C TYR A 94 1.16 -15.34 -8.77
N PRO A 95 2.35 -14.76 -8.51
CA PRO A 95 2.57 -14.03 -7.29
C PRO A 95 1.67 -12.80 -7.29
N PHE A 96 1.13 -12.41 -6.14
CA PHE A 96 0.31 -11.19 -6.05
C PHE A 96 1.10 -9.91 -6.36
N CYS A 97 2.43 -9.98 -6.33
CA CYS A 97 3.32 -8.89 -6.72
C CYS A 97 3.67 -8.98 -8.21
N TYR A 98 3.46 -7.87 -8.92
CA TYR A 98 3.63 -7.76 -10.36
C TYR A 98 4.81 -6.84 -10.67
N SER A 99 5.73 -7.30 -11.50
CA SER A 99 6.80 -6.46 -12.07
C SER A 99 6.57 -6.36 -13.57
N THR A 100 6.32 -5.16 -14.07
CA THR A 100 6.12 -4.91 -15.50
C THR A 100 7.46 -4.88 -16.22
N GLU A 101 8.15 -6.00 -16.28
CA GLU A 101 9.32 -6.13 -17.15
C GLU A 101 8.82 -6.21 -18.59
N VAL A 102 9.22 -5.24 -19.42
CA VAL A 102 8.75 -5.07 -20.79
C VAL A 102 8.97 -6.36 -21.59
N GLU A 103 10.10 -7.01 -21.38
CA GLU A 103 10.48 -8.27 -22.03
C GLU A 103 9.50 -9.40 -21.72
N ASN A 104 9.00 -9.47 -20.48
CA ASN A 104 8.04 -10.48 -20.07
C ASN A 104 6.67 -10.22 -20.70
N VAL A 105 6.25 -8.95 -20.77
CA VAL A 105 5.00 -8.54 -21.43
C VAL A 105 5.06 -8.84 -22.92
N LEU A 106 6.15 -8.48 -23.59
CA LEU A 106 6.33 -8.74 -25.02
C LEU A 106 6.37 -10.24 -25.34
N ARG A 107 6.90 -11.07 -24.43
CA ARG A 107 6.97 -12.53 -24.60
C ARG A 107 5.60 -13.22 -24.48
N ASN A 108 4.66 -12.68 -23.70
CA ASN A 108 3.32 -13.24 -23.54
C ASN A 108 2.28 -12.16 -23.20
N ALA A 109 1.92 -11.33 -24.17
CA ALA A 109 1.03 -10.20 -23.94
C ALA A 109 -0.35 -10.60 -23.39
N GLU A 110 -0.95 -11.68 -23.91
CA GLU A 110 -2.30 -12.10 -23.47
C GLU A 110 -2.29 -12.66 -22.05
N GLY A 111 -1.28 -13.46 -21.68
CA GLY A 111 -1.13 -13.96 -20.32
C GLY A 111 -0.89 -12.84 -19.30
N TRP A 112 -0.09 -11.83 -19.68
CA TRP A 112 0.10 -10.65 -18.85
C TRP A 112 -1.17 -9.81 -18.73
N LYS A 113 -1.92 -9.63 -19.81
CA LYS A 113 -3.22 -8.94 -19.79
C LYS A 113 -4.19 -9.63 -18.81
N GLU A 114 -4.36 -10.95 -18.92
CA GLU A 114 -5.23 -11.71 -18.02
C GLU A 114 -4.75 -11.60 -16.56
N TYR A 115 -3.45 -11.66 -16.33
CA TYR A 115 -2.88 -11.48 -15.00
C TYR A 115 -3.18 -10.09 -14.42
N TYR A 116 -2.98 -9.01 -15.19
CA TYR A 116 -3.32 -7.65 -14.76
C TYR A 116 -4.81 -7.47 -14.49
N GLU A 117 -5.69 -8.04 -15.32
CA GLU A 117 -7.14 -8.03 -15.07
C GLU A 117 -7.49 -8.70 -13.73
N ARG A 118 -6.89 -9.85 -13.43
CA ARG A 118 -7.09 -10.55 -12.15
C ARG A 118 -6.59 -9.74 -10.95
N VAL A 119 -5.42 -9.10 -11.08
CA VAL A 119 -4.87 -8.19 -10.06
C VAL A 119 -5.82 -7.01 -9.84
N PHE A 120 -6.32 -6.39 -10.90
CA PHE A 120 -7.27 -5.28 -10.80
C PHE A 120 -8.56 -5.70 -10.08
N LEU A 121 -9.11 -6.86 -10.43
CA LEU A 121 -10.30 -7.41 -9.76
C LEU A 121 -10.07 -7.70 -8.28
N LEU A 122 -8.89 -8.22 -7.91
CA LEU A 122 -8.52 -8.42 -6.52
C LEU A 122 -8.47 -7.08 -5.77
N ARG A 123 -7.77 -6.08 -6.32
CA ARG A 123 -7.64 -4.74 -5.73
C ARG A 123 -9.00 -4.09 -5.51
N ARG A 124 -9.87 -4.20 -6.50
CA ARG A 124 -11.25 -3.72 -6.40
C ARG A 124 -11.97 -4.42 -5.24
N ARG A 125 -11.87 -5.74 -5.13
CA ARG A 125 -12.53 -6.50 -4.04
C ARG A 125 -11.97 -6.15 -2.66
N GLU A 126 -10.66 -5.94 -2.53
CA GLU A 126 -10.04 -5.49 -1.29
C GLU A 126 -10.52 -4.09 -0.90
N LEU A 127 -10.56 -3.16 -1.86
CA LEU A 127 -11.07 -1.82 -1.65
C LEU A 127 -12.56 -1.86 -1.28
N ASP A 128 -13.37 -2.63 -2.01
CA ASP A 128 -14.79 -2.83 -1.72
C ASP A 128 -14.98 -3.39 -0.31
N PHE A 129 -14.17 -4.37 0.11
CA PHE A 129 -14.19 -4.93 1.47
C PHE A 129 -13.83 -3.87 2.52
N LEU A 130 -12.76 -3.11 2.31
CA LEU A 130 -12.35 -2.05 3.22
C LEU A 130 -13.42 -0.98 3.35
N VAL A 131 -13.97 -0.49 2.23
CA VAL A 131 -14.99 0.57 2.18
C VAL A 131 -16.31 0.11 2.78
N SER A 132 -16.76 -1.09 2.45
CA SER A 132 -18.07 -1.59 2.88
C SER A 132 -18.08 -2.14 4.31
N GLN A 133 -17.00 -2.74 4.79
CA GLN A 133 -17.02 -3.50 6.05
C GLN A 133 -16.14 -2.91 7.15
N ARG A 134 -15.06 -2.19 6.84
CA ARG A 134 -14.04 -1.81 7.85
C ARG A 134 -13.91 -0.30 8.07
N LEU A 135 -14.06 0.48 7.01
CA LEU A 135 -13.96 1.94 7.05
C LEU A 135 -14.99 2.59 7.99
N PRO A 136 -16.28 2.18 8.01
CA PRO A 136 -17.26 2.73 8.95
C PRO A 136 -16.89 2.50 10.43
N GLU A 137 -16.25 1.37 10.74
CA GLU A 137 -15.82 1.02 12.11
C GLU A 137 -14.59 1.82 12.53
N PHE A 138 -13.58 1.93 11.65
CA PHE A 138 -12.31 2.59 11.97
C PHE A 138 -12.41 4.12 11.95
N LEU A 139 -13.25 4.70 11.09
CA LEU A 139 -13.36 6.15 10.93
C LEU A 139 -14.45 6.81 11.79
N GLY A 140 -15.31 6.00 12.40
CA GLY A 140 -16.49 6.47 13.13
C GLY A 140 -17.40 7.38 12.29
N ALA A 141 -18.31 8.10 12.95
CA ALA A 141 -19.28 9.01 12.32
C ALA A 141 -18.65 10.24 11.62
N THR A 142 -17.32 10.35 11.55
CA THR A 142 -16.58 11.52 11.04
C THR A 142 -16.12 11.40 9.59
N ALA A 143 -16.28 10.23 8.96
CA ALA A 143 -15.91 10.01 7.55
C ALA A 143 -16.92 10.68 6.60
N LYS A 144 -16.76 11.98 6.33
CA LYS A 144 -17.59 12.67 5.34
C LYS A 144 -16.98 12.69 3.94
N LYS A 145 -15.67 12.47 3.79
CA LYS A 145 -14.96 12.56 2.50
C LYS A 145 -13.79 11.58 2.44
N LEU A 146 -13.89 10.64 1.49
CA LEU A 146 -12.87 9.66 1.17
C LEU A 146 -12.28 9.99 -0.20
N PHE A 147 -10.98 10.23 -0.27
CA PHE A 147 -10.27 10.45 -1.53
C PHE A 147 -9.32 9.28 -1.78
N MET A 148 -9.25 8.84 -3.03
CA MET A 148 -8.28 7.83 -3.46
C MET A 148 -7.11 8.53 -4.13
N TRP A 149 -5.90 8.27 -3.65
CA TRP A 149 -4.67 8.75 -4.25
C TRP A 149 -3.86 7.53 -4.74
N CYS A 150 -3.56 7.50 -6.04
CA CYS A 150 -2.55 6.63 -6.63
C CYS A 150 -1.42 7.53 -7.17
N PRO A 151 -0.21 7.48 -6.59
CA PRO A 151 0.95 8.21 -7.12
C PRO A 151 1.38 7.64 -8.47
#